data_AF-A0A5B3H0R7-F1
#
_entry.id   AF-A0A5B3H0R7-F1
#
_cell.length_a   1.000
_cell.length_b   1.000
_cell.length_c   1.000
_cell.angle_alpha   90.00
_cell.angle_beta   90.00
_cell.angle_gamma   90.00
#
_symmetry.space_group_name_H-M   'P 1'
#
loop_
_entity.id
_entity.type
_entity.pdbx_description
1 polymer ?
#
loop_
_entity_poly.entity_id
_entity_poly.type
_entity_poly.pdbx_seq_one_letter_code
_entity_poly.pdbx_strand_id
1 'polypeptide(L)'
;MKMKKLLLLPALLLTLSVGNVACSYHNDDNPNEYPDPQPEPEPEPEPGPDINQKYLEAAYTSNCFMVKPGQSVDIPILKAFAMWNLYAEWLGETDLMGLTPEPVLLWQDLPGLITNVGLIPGQQAEEGSIAVSTADKVGNAVIGIRIGGAIRWSWHVWVTRYDPDAELVAYGKIYTWDNNGDGVVDYTFMDRNLGATIDKAIIENTAADSLAACGLMYQWGRKDPFPGDHDFRRSNSTDYNYFESKPIYDTSGTLLTEGSATGGTGIRSVKTDTDLTRTGLAKSILEPMTVLLGAEGYSDWYCSSKPAEIKKCDTLWCGTRGKTPFDPCPEGWRVPANKNDKFIWNGLENATTDYSALGVFPYAGFRYRAGGGCLKNSGFGASIWSGTPPTGIGNAYELSIYISPSEKRPIIKSDVSCRSDGQSIRCVKDA
;
A
#
# COMPACT_ATOMS: atom_id res chain seq x y z
N MET A 1 -9.63 34.45 -11.82
CA MET A 1 -9.08 34.04 -10.50
C MET A 1 -9.74 32.73 -10.13
N LYS A 2 -9.03 31.60 -10.26
CA LYS A 2 -9.58 30.29 -9.90
C LYS A 2 -9.28 30.04 -8.41
N MET A 3 -10.33 29.80 -7.62
CA MET A 3 -10.25 29.51 -6.19
C MET A 3 -9.43 28.23 -5.95
N LYS A 4 -8.55 28.29 -4.93
CA LYS A 4 -7.74 27.17 -4.48
C LYS A 4 -8.65 26.11 -3.86
N LYS A 5 -8.55 24.88 -4.35
CA LYS A 5 -9.18 23.71 -3.71
C LYS A 5 -8.40 23.40 -2.43
N LEU A 6 -9.07 23.43 -1.28
CA LEU A 6 -8.51 22.95 -0.01
C LEU A 6 -9.40 21.81 0.47
N LEU A 7 -8.89 20.58 0.41
CA LEU A 7 -9.52 19.42 1.03
C LEU A 7 -9.22 19.45 2.53
N LEU A 8 -10.25 19.70 3.35
CA LEU A 8 -10.19 19.59 4.81
C LEU A 8 -10.43 18.13 5.23
N LEU A 9 -9.47 17.56 5.96
CA LEU A 9 -9.69 16.35 6.77
C LEU A 9 -10.43 16.73 8.07
N PRO A 10 -11.27 15.84 8.64
CA PRO A 10 -12.11 16.16 9.78
C PRO A 10 -11.27 16.30 11.05
N ALA A 11 -11.23 17.52 11.60
CA ALA A 11 -10.78 17.79 12.97
C ALA A 11 -12.01 17.84 13.89
N LEU A 12 -11.97 17.03 14.95
CA LEU A 12 -13.01 16.83 15.95
C LEU A 12 -13.14 18.09 16.84
N LEU A 13 -14.31 18.74 16.90
CA LEU A 13 -14.60 19.81 17.88
C LEU A 13 -15.18 19.22 19.17
N LEU A 14 -14.49 19.45 20.30
CA LEU A 14 -15.05 19.32 21.65
C LEU A 14 -15.80 20.61 22.01
N THR A 15 -17.07 20.49 22.38
CA THR A 15 -17.85 21.57 23.00
C THR A 15 -17.56 21.63 24.50
N LEU A 16 -17.09 22.78 24.99
CA LEU A 16 -17.09 23.12 26.42
C LEU A 16 -18.03 24.30 26.65
N SER A 17 -19.14 24.04 27.35
CA SER A 17 -20.04 25.05 27.87
C SER A 17 -19.44 25.71 29.11
N VAL A 18 -19.35 27.03 29.13
CA VAL A 18 -19.21 27.79 30.38
C VAL A 18 -20.12 29.00 30.30
N GLY A 19 -21.17 29.00 31.13
CA GLY A 19 -22.04 30.15 31.31
C GLY A 19 -21.35 31.24 32.10
N ASN A 20 -21.75 32.49 31.86
CA ASN A 20 -21.53 33.58 32.79
C ASN A 20 -22.83 34.37 32.96
N VAL A 21 -23.23 34.49 34.22
CA VAL A 21 -24.28 35.35 34.73
C VAL A 21 -23.63 36.68 35.10
N ALA A 22 -24.20 37.82 34.69
CA ALA A 22 -23.99 39.09 35.38
C ALA A 22 -25.17 40.05 35.17
N CYS A 23 -25.46 40.81 36.23
CA CYS A 23 -26.72 41.47 36.54
C CYS A 23 -27.01 42.81 35.82
N SER A 24 -28.31 43.04 35.62
CA SER A 24 -29.16 44.23 35.83
C SER A 24 -28.67 45.65 35.45
N TYR A 25 -29.51 46.38 34.72
CA TYR A 25 -30.03 47.70 35.10
C TYR A 25 -31.39 47.93 34.40
N HIS A 26 -32.43 48.29 35.15
CA HIS A 26 -33.75 48.69 34.65
C HIS A 26 -33.74 50.22 34.51
N ASN A 27 -34.03 50.74 33.32
CA ASN A 27 -34.41 52.13 33.09
C ASN A 27 -35.73 52.13 32.33
N ASP A 28 -36.81 52.40 33.06
CA ASP A 28 -38.07 52.86 32.50
C ASP A 28 -37.87 54.29 31.96
N ASP A 29 -38.57 54.64 30.87
CA ASP A 29 -38.63 55.95 30.19
C ASP A 29 -37.83 56.11 28.87
N ASN A 30 -38.22 55.38 27.83
CA ASN A 30 -38.13 55.85 26.43
C ASN A 30 -39.17 55.15 25.54
N PRO A 31 -40.21 55.82 25.00
CA PRO A 31 -41.30 55.16 24.29
C PRO A 31 -41.00 54.83 22.81
N ASN A 32 -39.74 54.82 22.40
CA ASN A 32 -39.30 54.43 21.06
C ASN A 32 -38.16 53.40 21.16
N GLU A 33 -38.49 52.15 21.44
CA GLU A 33 -37.60 51.02 21.14
C GLU A 33 -37.57 50.84 19.61
N TYR A 34 -36.45 51.22 18.99
CA TYR A 34 -36.13 50.73 17.66
C TYR A 34 -35.72 49.26 17.83
N PRO A 35 -36.31 48.31 17.07
CA PRO A 35 -35.88 46.92 17.15
C PRO A 35 -34.38 46.85 16.83
N ASP A 36 -33.62 46.16 17.67
CA ASP A 36 -32.22 45.85 17.38
C ASP A 36 -32.14 45.27 15.96
N PRO A 37 -31.22 45.76 15.10
CA PRO A 37 -31.00 45.15 13.80
C PRO A 37 -30.74 43.68 14.03
N GLN A 38 -31.57 42.81 13.44
CA GLN A 38 -31.30 41.38 13.53
C GLN A 38 -29.87 41.15 13.03
N PRO A 39 -29.04 40.36 13.76
CA PRO A 39 -27.73 40.00 13.27
C PRO A 39 -27.91 39.43 11.87
N GLU A 40 -27.16 39.98 10.90
CA GLU A 40 -27.18 39.43 9.55
C GLU A 40 -26.95 37.92 9.66
N PRO A 41 -27.79 37.08 9.03
CA PRO A 41 -27.60 35.65 9.09
C PRO A 41 -26.18 35.35 8.61
N GLU A 42 -25.43 34.60 9.42
CA GLU A 42 -24.12 34.12 9.00
C GLU A 42 -24.29 33.49 7.61
N PRO A 43 -23.46 33.86 6.62
CA PRO A 43 -23.58 33.30 5.28
C PRO A 43 -23.52 31.79 5.40
N GLU A 44 -24.51 31.12 4.80
CA GLU A 44 -24.53 29.66 4.75
C GLU A 44 -23.14 29.19 4.26
N PRO A 45 -22.51 28.23 4.96
CA PRO A 45 -21.21 27.73 4.55
C PRO A 45 -21.31 27.30 3.09
N GLU A 46 -20.39 27.80 2.24
CA GLU A 46 -20.42 27.47 0.83
C GLU A 46 -20.52 25.95 0.67
N PRO A 47 -21.45 25.44 -0.15
CA PRO A 47 -21.59 24.01 -0.36
C PRO A 47 -20.23 23.47 -0.79
N GLY A 48 -19.70 22.52 -0.01
CA GLY A 48 -18.45 21.86 -0.32
C GLY A 48 -18.48 21.30 -1.75
N PRO A 49 -17.32 21.16 -2.41
CA PRO A 49 -17.28 20.64 -3.77
C PRO A 49 -17.99 19.28 -3.82
N ASP A 50 -18.89 19.11 -4.77
CA ASP A 50 -19.58 17.86 -5.04
C ASP A 50 -18.53 16.79 -5.38
N ILE A 51 -18.21 15.93 -4.40
CA ILE A 51 -17.29 14.82 -4.60
C ILE A 51 -18.03 13.83 -5.49
N ASN A 52 -17.49 13.60 -6.70
CA ASN A 52 -18.06 12.62 -7.61
C ASN A 52 -18.06 11.23 -6.94
N GLN A 53 -19.22 10.78 -6.47
CA GLN A 53 -19.41 9.54 -5.72
C GLN A 53 -18.90 8.33 -6.50
N LYS A 54 -19.09 8.31 -7.84
CA LYS A 54 -18.56 7.28 -8.75
C LYS A 54 -17.04 7.15 -8.63
N TYR A 55 -16.32 8.28 -8.56
CA TYR A 55 -14.86 8.28 -8.40
C TYR A 55 -14.44 7.89 -7.00
N LEU A 56 -15.17 8.34 -5.98
CA LEU A 56 -14.89 7.93 -4.61
C LEU A 56 -14.99 6.40 -4.46
N GLU A 57 -16.04 5.79 -5.00
CA GLU A 57 -16.22 4.33 -4.99
C GLU A 57 -15.11 3.62 -5.78
N ALA A 58 -14.82 4.10 -6.99
CA ALA A 58 -13.78 3.52 -7.83
C ALA A 58 -12.39 3.58 -7.19
N ALA A 59 -12.07 4.64 -6.43
CA ALA A 59 -10.80 4.77 -5.73
C ALA A 59 -10.57 3.65 -4.69
N TYR A 60 -11.64 3.08 -4.13
CA TYR A 60 -11.57 2.01 -3.12
C TYR A 60 -11.58 0.59 -3.72
N THR A 61 -11.68 0.44 -5.04
CA THR A 61 -11.47 -0.87 -5.68
C THR A 61 -10.04 -1.37 -5.45
N SER A 62 -9.84 -2.69 -5.43
CA SER A 62 -8.57 -3.30 -5.00
C SER A 62 -7.38 -3.01 -5.93
N ASN A 63 -6.17 -2.99 -5.35
CA ASN A 63 -4.92 -2.87 -6.11
C ASN A 63 -4.29 -4.23 -6.44
N CYS A 64 -4.75 -5.30 -5.82
CA CYS A 64 -4.32 -6.67 -6.10
C CYS A 64 -5.52 -7.51 -6.53
N PHE A 65 -5.34 -8.27 -7.60
CA PHE A 65 -6.31 -9.25 -8.11
C PHE A 65 -5.70 -10.64 -7.99
N MET A 66 -6.33 -11.49 -7.19
CA MET A 66 -5.99 -12.91 -7.13
C MET A 66 -6.65 -13.64 -8.30
N VAL A 67 -5.87 -14.37 -9.08
CA VAL A 67 -6.34 -15.09 -10.28
C VAL A 67 -5.88 -16.53 -10.19
N LYS A 68 -6.78 -17.50 -10.42
CA LYS A 68 -6.37 -18.91 -10.48
C LYS A 68 -5.56 -19.14 -11.77
N PRO A 69 -4.52 -19.98 -11.74
CA PRO A 69 -3.78 -20.36 -12.93
C PRO A 69 -4.69 -20.79 -14.08
N GLY A 70 -4.44 -20.26 -15.29
CA GLY A 70 -5.23 -20.52 -16.49
C GLY A 70 -6.55 -19.74 -16.59
N GLN A 71 -6.87 -18.89 -15.60
CA GLN A 71 -8.07 -18.05 -15.63
C GLN A 71 -7.77 -16.61 -16.06
N SER A 72 -8.83 -15.82 -16.17
CA SER A 72 -8.77 -14.40 -16.49
C SER A 72 -9.47 -13.56 -15.43
N VAL A 73 -9.12 -12.27 -15.39
CA VAL A 73 -9.76 -11.26 -14.56
C VAL A 73 -9.94 -9.98 -15.35
N ASP A 74 -11.03 -9.27 -15.08
CA ASP A 74 -11.30 -7.95 -15.64
C ASP A 74 -10.98 -6.89 -14.59
N ILE A 75 -10.14 -5.92 -14.94
CA ILE A 75 -9.69 -4.84 -14.04
C ILE A 75 -10.31 -3.52 -14.49
N PRO A 76 -11.25 -2.93 -13.72
CA PRO A 76 -11.85 -1.64 -14.06
C PRO A 76 -10.82 -0.50 -14.11
N ILE A 77 -10.81 0.27 -15.19
CA ILE A 77 -9.85 1.38 -15.40
C ILE A 77 -10.29 2.65 -14.67
N LEU A 78 -11.56 2.75 -14.30
CA LEU A 78 -12.16 3.90 -13.63
C LEU A 78 -11.36 4.36 -12.39
N LYS A 79 -10.70 3.44 -11.67
CA LYS A 79 -9.81 3.79 -10.56
C LYS A 79 -8.69 4.74 -10.98
N ALA A 80 -8.08 4.54 -12.15
CA ALA A 80 -7.03 5.43 -12.63
C ALA A 80 -7.56 6.86 -12.84
N PHE A 81 -8.73 7.01 -13.47
CA PHE A 81 -9.38 8.31 -13.65
C PHE A 81 -9.76 8.95 -12.30
N ALA A 82 -10.33 8.15 -11.40
CA ALA A 82 -10.71 8.59 -10.06
C ALA A 82 -9.50 9.12 -9.26
N MET A 83 -8.39 8.38 -9.24
CA MET A 83 -7.19 8.80 -8.51
C MET A 83 -6.60 10.10 -9.09
N TRP A 84 -6.58 10.24 -10.42
CA TRP A 84 -6.09 11.47 -11.07
C TRP A 84 -7.02 12.66 -10.89
N ASN A 85 -8.32 12.43 -10.69
CA ASN A 85 -9.28 13.48 -10.37
C ASN A 85 -9.21 13.90 -8.89
N LEU A 86 -9.27 12.93 -7.97
CA LEU A 86 -9.32 13.16 -6.52
C LEU A 86 -7.99 13.73 -5.97
N TYR A 87 -6.86 13.35 -6.58
CA TYR A 87 -5.52 13.80 -6.17
C TYR A 87 -4.87 14.76 -7.19
N ALA A 88 -5.68 15.42 -8.03
CA ALA A 88 -5.22 16.27 -9.13
C ALA A 88 -4.14 17.30 -8.72
N GLU A 89 -4.30 17.94 -7.55
CA GLU A 89 -3.35 18.92 -7.01
C GLU A 89 -1.92 18.36 -6.88
N TRP A 90 -1.80 17.10 -6.49
CA TRP A 90 -0.52 16.44 -6.26
C TRP A 90 0.00 15.67 -7.48
N LEU A 91 -0.87 15.43 -8.46
CA LEU A 91 -0.59 14.71 -9.69
C LEU A 91 -0.39 15.64 -10.91
N GLY A 92 -0.34 16.96 -10.68
CA GLY A 92 -0.04 17.95 -11.71
C GLY A 92 -1.22 18.30 -12.61
N GLU A 93 -2.45 18.17 -12.08
CA GLU A 93 -3.71 18.64 -12.69
C GLU A 93 -3.92 18.20 -14.15
N THR A 94 -3.46 16.99 -14.50
CA THR A 94 -3.63 16.46 -15.86
C THR A 94 -5.06 16.00 -16.08
N ASP A 95 -5.73 16.56 -17.09
CA ASP A 95 -7.02 16.06 -17.56
C ASP A 95 -6.82 14.79 -18.41
N LEU A 96 -7.47 13.70 -18.00
CA LEU A 96 -7.41 12.41 -18.69
C LEU A 96 -8.60 12.21 -19.64
N MET A 97 -9.61 13.10 -19.61
CA MET A 97 -10.84 12.92 -20.37
C MET A 97 -10.57 12.89 -21.88
N GLY A 98 -11.16 11.90 -22.56
CA GLY A 98 -11.02 11.71 -24.01
C GLY A 98 -9.67 11.14 -24.46
N LEU A 99 -8.72 10.91 -23.54
CA LEU A 99 -7.46 10.24 -23.87
C LEU A 99 -7.65 8.72 -23.91
N THR A 100 -6.97 8.06 -24.85
CA THR A 100 -7.04 6.61 -25.03
C THR A 100 -6.27 5.87 -23.93
N PRO A 101 -6.92 4.94 -23.20
CA PRO A 101 -6.22 4.04 -22.29
C PRO A 101 -5.49 2.92 -23.03
N GLU A 102 -4.28 2.61 -22.61
CA GLU A 102 -3.43 1.57 -23.18
C GLU A 102 -2.94 0.63 -22.05
N PRO A 103 -3.53 -0.57 -21.91
CA PRO A 103 -3.09 -1.57 -20.96
C PRO A 103 -1.69 -2.09 -21.27
N VAL A 104 -0.85 -2.24 -20.25
CA VAL A 104 0.55 -2.62 -20.42
C VAL A 104 1.01 -3.59 -19.35
N LEU A 105 1.68 -4.67 -19.74
CA LEU A 105 2.41 -5.51 -18.80
C LEU A 105 3.74 -4.82 -18.45
N LEU A 106 3.91 -4.47 -17.17
CA LEU A 106 5.13 -3.82 -16.68
C LEU A 106 6.21 -4.84 -16.36
N TRP A 107 5.83 -5.91 -15.64
CA TRP A 107 6.68 -7.07 -15.42
C TRP A 107 5.87 -8.29 -15.00
N GLN A 108 6.44 -9.48 -15.19
CA GLN A 108 5.94 -10.78 -14.71
C GLN A 108 7.08 -11.64 -14.16
N ASP A 109 6.81 -12.51 -13.18
CA ASP A 109 7.81 -13.41 -12.58
C ASP A 109 8.34 -14.48 -13.55
N LEU A 110 7.49 -14.94 -14.46
CA LEU A 110 7.80 -16.03 -15.40
C LEU A 110 7.42 -15.59 -16.82
N PRO A 111 8.27 -15.85 -17.83
CA PRO A 111 7.90 -15.61 -19.22
C PRO A 111 6.60 -16.35 -19.59
N GLY A 112 5.65 -15.58 -20.14
CA GLY A 112 4.33 -16.08 -20.53
C GLY A 112 3.46 -16.52 -19.34
N LEU A 113 3.67 -15.96 -18.14
CA LEU A 113 2.70 -16.05 -17.05
C LEU A 113 1.40 -15.37 -17.44
N ILE A 114 1.50 -14.16 -17.98
CA ILE A 114 0.38 -13.42 -18.56
C ILE A 114 0.32 -13.70 -20.06
N THR A 115 -0.82 -14.18 -20.53
CA THR A 115 -1.05 -14.59 -21.92
C THR A 115 -1.82 -13.55 -22.72
N ASN A 116 -2.56 -12.68 -22.04
CA ASN A 116 -3.29 -11.57 -22.66
C ASN A 116 -3.40 -10.38 -21.70
N VAL A 117 -3.23 -9.17 -22.23
CA VAL A 117 -3.52 -7.89 -21.56
C VAL A 117 -4.09 -6.96 -22.62
N GLY A 118 -5.35 -6.58 -22.51
CA GLY A 118 -5.99 -5.71 -23.49
C GLY A 118 -7.27 -5.09 -22.97
N LEU A 119 -7.74 -4.04 -23.65
CA LEU A 119 -9.06 -3.47 -23.35
C LEU A 119 -10.16 -4.42 -23.80
N ILE A 120 -11.22 -4.53 -22.99
CA ILE A 120 -12.44 -5.21 -23.41
C ILE A 120 -13.09 -4.41 -24.55
N PRO A 121 -13.35 -5.02 -25.73
CA PRO A 121 -13.95 -4.32 -26.86
C PRO A 121 -15.32 -3.72 -26.53
N GLY A 122 -15.64 -2.58 -27.15
CA GLY A 122 -16.94 -1.92 -27.00
C GLY A 122 -17.08 -1.03 -25.77
N GLN A 123 -16.11 -1.05 -24.85
CA GLN A 123 -16.00 -0.09 -23.74
C GLN A 123 -14.92 0.94 -24.11
N GLN A 124 -15.28 2.21 -24.25
CA GLN A 124 -14.33 3.28 -24.57
C GLN A 124 -14.39 4.36 -23.47
N ALA A 125 -13.23 4.98 -23.18
CA ALA A 125 -13.01 5.96 -22.10
C ALA A 125 -12.95 5.36 -20.67
N GLU A 126 -13.39 6.11 -19.66
CA GLU A 126 -13.17 5.82 -18.23
C GLU A 126 -13.93 4.60 -17.67
N GLU A 127 -14.90 4.08 -18.43
CA GLU A 127 -15.75 2.95 -18.03
C GLU A 127 -15.23 1.59 -18.54
N GLY A 128 -14.10 1.60 -19.23
CA GLY A 128 -13.46 0.39 -19.72
C GLY A 128 -12.83 -0.48 -18.63
N SER A 129 -12.65 -1.75 -18.97
CA SER A 129 -11.89 -2.71 -18.17
C SER A 129 -10.76 -3.34 -18.98
N ILE A 130 -9.70 -3.74 -18.28
CA ILE A 130 -8.58 -4.51 -18.83
C ILE A 130 -8.88 -5.98 -18.65
N ALA A 131 -8.98 -6.74 -19.74
CA ALA A 131 -8.98 -8.19 -19.69
C ALA A 131 -7.54 -8.69 -19.53
N VAL A 132 -7.28 -9.40 -18.44
CA VAL A 132 -5.99 -10.04 -18.16
C VAL A 132 -6.18 -11.55 -18.11
N SER A 133 -5.48 -12.30 -18.95
CA SER A 133 -5.51 -13.77 -18.96
C SER A 133 -4.16 -14.34 -18.54
N THR A 134 -4.19 -15.48 -17.85
CA THR A 134 -3.02 -16.14 -17.28
C THR A 134 -2.79 -17.50 -17.92
N ALA A 135 -1.54 -17.97 -17.94
CA ALA A 135 -1.21 -19.38 -18.17
C ALA A 135 -1.49 -20.21 -16.92
N ASP A 136 -1.48 -21.54 -17.04
CA ASP A 136 -1.55 -22.46 -15.89
C ASP A 136 -0.22 -22.51 -15.12
N LYS A 137 0.16 -21.38 -14.54
CA LYS A 137 1.38 -21.17 -13.73
C LYS A 137 1.03 -20.31 -12.53
N VAL A 138 1.76 -20.49 -11.43
CA VAL A 138 1.74 -19.55 -10.29
C VAL A 138 2.79 -18.47 -10.48
N GLY A 139 2.53 -17.28 -9.96
CA GLY A 139 3.46 -16.16 -10.03
C GLY A 139 2.79 -14.82 -9.85
N ASN A 140 3.54 -13.75 -10.09
CA ASN A 140 3.07 -12.39 -10.00
C ASN A 140 3.30 -11.63 -11.29
N ALA A 141 2.46 -10.64 -11.54
CA ALA A 141 2.67 -9.64 -12.56
C ALA A 141 2.19 -8.27 -12.08
N VAL A 142 2.71 -7.22 -12.70
CA VAL A 142 2.18 -5.87 -12.54
C VAL A 142 1.69 -5.37 -13.88
N ILE A 143 0.41 -5.01 -13.91
CA ILE A 143 -0.26 -4.44 -15.08
C ILE A 143 -0.44 -2.95 -14.85
N GLY A 144 -0.02 -2.13 -15.80
CA GLY A 144 -0.25 -0.68 -15.80
C GLY A 144 -1.32 -0.28 -16.81
N ILE A 145 -1.84 0.93 -16.66
CA ILE A 145 -2.58 1.63 -17.72
C ILE A 145 -1.82 2.90 -18.10
N ARG A 146 -1.46 3.03 -19.38
CA ARG A 146 -0.94 4.29 -19.94
C ARG A 146 -2.10 5.12 -20.48
N ILE A 147 -2.13 6.40 -20.15
CA ILE A 147 -3.11 7.35 -20.69
C ILE A 147 -2.35 8.65 -20.99
N GLY A 148 -2.39 9.08 -22.25
CA GLY A 148 -1.58 10.21 -22.72
C GLY A 148 -0.07 9.94 -22.63
N GLY A 149 0.35 8.70 -22.95
CA GLY A 149 1.77 8.31 -23.02
C GLY A 149 2.46 8.04 -21.67
N ALA A 150 1.77 8.19 -20.53
CA ALA A 150 2.33 7.95 -19.20
C ALA A 150 1.47 6.98 -18.38
N ILE A 151 2.10 6.20 -17.49
CA ILE A 151 1.40 5.31 -16.56
C ILE A 151 0.55 6.14 -15.61
N ARG A 152 -0.75 5.87 -15.52
CA ARG A 152 -1.67 6.58 -14.62
C ARG A 152 -2.09 5.75 -13.42
N TRP A 153 -2.00 4.44 -13.52
CA TRP A 153 -2.17 3.53 -12.39
C TRP A 153 -1.59 2.16 -12.75
N SER A 154 -1.40 1.32 -11.74
CA SER A 154 -0.96 -0.06 -11.89
C SER A 154 -1.58 -0.93 -10.81
N TRP A 155 -1.73 -2.21 -11.14
CA TRP A 155 -2.32 -3.24 -10.30
C TRP A 155 -1.39 -4.45 -10.24
N HIS A 156 -1.37 -5.10 -9.09
CA HIS A 156 -0.73 -6.38 -8.87
C HIS A 156 -1.70 -7.50 -9.27
N VAL A 157 -1.27 -8.40 -10.14
CA VAL A 157 -1.98 -9.65 -10.44
C VAL A 157 -1.22 -10.77 -9.76
N TRP A 158 -1.86 -11.40 -8.77
CA TRP A 158 -1.30 -12.54 -8.04
C TRP A 158 -1.93 -13.82 -8.58
N VAL A 159 -1.18 -14.55 -9.42
CA VAL A 159 -1.63 -15.81 -10.00
C VAL A 159 -1.34 -16.93 -9.02
N THR A 160 -2.37 -17.46 -8.37
CA THR A 160 -2.24 -18.40 -7.26
C THR A 160 -3.43 -19.33 -7.16
N ARG A 161 -3.18 -20.58 -6.73
CA ARG A 161 -4.25 -21.53 -6.39
C ARG A 161 -4.83 -21.29 -5.00
N TYR A 162 -4.15 -20.48 -4.18
CA TYR A 162 -4.61 -20.10 -2.85
C TYR A 162 -5.89 -19.28 -2.92
N ASP A 163 -6.90 -19.70 -2.17
CA ASP A 163 -8.20 -19.05 -2.11
C ASP A 163 -8.62 -18.91 -0.64
N PRO A 164 -8.33 -17.76 0.01
CA PRO A 164 -8.56 -17.56 1.43
C PRO A 164 -10.01 -17.25 1.79
N ASP A 165 -10.86 -16.99 0.79
CA ASP A 165 -12.28 -16.69 0.98
C ASP A 165 -13.19 -17.89 0.67
N ALA A 166 -12.63 -18.98 0.14
CA ALA A 166 -13.35 -20.24 -0.02
C ALA A 166 -13.81 -20.79 1.35
N GLU A 167 -15.01 -21.40 1.38
CA GLU A 167 -15.60 -22.01 2.58
C GLU A 167 -14.63 -22.99 3.27
N LEU A 168 -13.94 -23.79 2.45
CA LEU A 168 -12.73 -24.50 2.83
C LEU A 168 -11.56 -23.85 2.09
N VAL A 169 -10.69 -23.16 2.84
CA VAL A 169 -9.53 -22.46 2.30
C VAL A 169 -8.76 -23.40 1.36
N ALA A 170 -8.68 -23.03 0.08
CA ALA A 170 -8.02 -23.84 -0.92
C ALA A 170 -6.53 -23.52 -0.96
N TYR A 171 -5.68 -24.55 -1.09
CA TYR A 171 -4.22 -24.39 -1.24
C TYR A 171 -3.55 -23.54 -0.15
N GLY A 172 -4.09 -23.54 1.08
CA GLY A 172 -3.50 -22.85 2.22
C GLY A 172 -4.36 -22.89 3.48
N LYS A 173 -4.09 -21.95 4.39
CA LYS A 173 -4.82 -21.74 5.65
C LYS A 173 -5.05 -20.25 5.91
N ILE A 174 -5.96 -19.96 6.83
CA ILE A 174 -6.08 -18.66 7.49
C ILE A 174 -5.90 -18.84 9.00
N TYR A 175 -5.42 -17.82 9.69
CA TYR A 175 -5.17 -17.87 11.14
C TYR A 175 -5.88 -16.74 11.87
N THR A 176 -6.69 -17.09 12.86
CA THR A 176 -7.31 -16.11 13.75
C THR A 176 -6.35 -15.65 14.84
N TRP A 177 -6.41 -14.38 15.21
CA TRP A 177 -5.58 -13.79 16.26
C TRP A 177 -6.41 -12.93 17.18
N ASP A 178 -6.19 -13.09 18.48
CA ASP A 178 -6.69 -12.22 19.55
C ASP A 178 -5.47 -11.49 20.11
N ASN A 179 -5.41 -10.17 19.92
CA ASN A 179 -4.20 -9.40 20.25
C ASN A 179 -4.19 -8.84 21.68
N ASN A 180 -5.32 -8.93 22.39
CA ASN A 180 -5.47 -8.43 23.76
C ASN A 180 -5.73 -9.55 24.78
N GLY A 181 -6.02 -10.77 24.32
CA GLY A 181 -6.26 -11.96 25.13
C GLY A 181 -7.64 -11.99 25.79
N ASP A 182 -8.64 -11.27 25.26
CA ASP A 182 -9.98 -11.22 25.82
C ASP A 182 -10.91 -12.37 25.36
N GLY A 183 -10.42 -13.24 24.48
CA GLY A 183 -11.14 -14.37 23.91
C GLY A 183 -11.94 -14.03 22.64
N VAL A 184 -11.86 -12.79 22.15
CA VAL A 184 -12.50 -12.34 20.91
C VAL A 184 -11.47 -12.29 19.78
N VAL A 185 -11.85 -12.82 18.62
CA VAL A 185 -10.99 -12.75 17.43
C VAL A 185 -10.90 -11.31 16.94
N ASP A 186 -9.67 -10.80 16.85
CA ASP A 186 -9.37 -9.46 16.36
C ASP A 186 -8.98 -9.41 14.90
N TYR A 187 -8.24 -10.42 14.45
CA TYR A 187 -7.71 -10.52 13.11
C TYR A 187 -7.89 -11.92 12.54
N THR A 188 -8.03 -11.99 11.23
CA THR A 188 -7.90 -13.24 10.46
C THR A 188 -6.82 -13.01 9.41
N PHE A 189 -5.67 -13.65 9.55
CA PHE A 189 -4.51 -13.53 8.68
C PHE A 189 -4.52 -14.55 7.55
N MET A 190 -3.98 -14.16 6.39
CA MET A 190 -3.47 -15.13 5.43
C MET A 190 -2.27 -15.91 6.01
N ASP A 191 -2.07 -17.15 5.59
CA ASP A 191 -0.91 -17.98 6.02
C ASP A 191 0.44 -17.59 5.41
N ARG A 192 0.44 -16.72 4.39
CA ARG A 192 1.61 -16.35 3.58
C ARG A 192 1.69 -14.85 3.34
N ASN A 193 2.87 -14.39 2.94
CA ASN A 193 3.05 -13.01 2.54
C ASN A 193 2.41 -12.75 1.18
N LEU A 194 1.97 -11.51 0.95
CA LEU A 194 1.34 -11.08 -0.28
C LEU A 194 2.26 -11.32 -1.48
N GLY A 195 1.74 -11.97 -2.52
CA GLY A 195 2.51 -12.34 -3.71
C GLY A 195 3.39 -13.59 -3.54
N ALA A 196 3.22 -14.38 -2.47
CA ALA A 196 3.92 -15.66 -2.33
C ALA A 196 3.61 -16.61 -3.50
N THR A 197 4.64 -17.30 -3.98
CA THR A 197 4.56 -18.23 -5.12
C THR A 197 4.50 -19.69 -4.69
N ILE A 198 4.23 -19.95 -3.41
CA ILE A 198 4.07 -21.30 -2.89
C ILE A 198 2.81 -21.96 -3.47
N ASP A 199 3.02 -23.08 -4.15
CA ASP A 199 1.99 -23.84 -4.87
C ASP A 199 1.65 -25.14 -4.13
N LYS A 200 1.47 -25.04 -2.81
CA LYS A 200 1.17 -26.16 -1.91
C LYS A 200 0.15 -25.71 -0.85
N ALA A 201 -0.67 -26.65 -0.41
CA ALA A 201 -1.62 -26.45 0.69
C ALA A 201 -0.93 -26.36 2.07
N ILE A 202 0.20 -27.04 2.23
CA ILE A 202 0.99 -27.03 3.45
C ILE A 202 2.38 -26.51 3.07
N ILE A 203 2.82 -25.47 3.77
CA ILE A 203 4.17 -24.91 3.63
C ILE A 203 5.09 -25.77 4.49
N GLU A 204 6.01 -26.50 3.88
CA GLU A 204 6.95 -27.37 4.60
C GLU A 204 8.18 -26.56 5.03
N ASN A 205 8.91 -27.06 6.04
CA ASN A 205 10.17 -26.47 6.49
C ASN A 205 11.34 -26.81 5.53
N THR A 206 11.20 -26.45 4.26
CA THR A 206 12.27 -26.54 3.25
C THR A 206 12.72 -25.16 2.81
N ALA A 207 13.95 -25.03 2.32
CA ALA A 207 14.47 -23.77 1.81
C ALA A 207 13.65 -23.25 0.61
N ALA A 208 13.23 -24.16 -0.28
CA ALA A 208 12.42 -23.81 -1.46
C ALA A 208 11.03 -23.29 -1.05
N ASP A 209 10.35 -23.98 -0.14
CA ASP A 209 9.02 -23.55 0.33
C ASP A 209 9.10 -22.23 1.09
N SER A 210 10.13 -22.07 1.93
CA SER A 210 10.38 -20.81 2.67
C SER A 210 10.61 -19.64 1.72
N LEU A 211 11.41 -19.83 0.67
CA LEU A 211 11.69 -18.80 -0.33
C LEU A 211 10.46 -18.49 -1.20
N ALA A 212 9.63 -19.49 -1.51
CA ALA A 212 8.37 -19.32 -2.22
C ALA A 212 7.32 -18.59 -1.37
N ALA A 213 7.36 -18.75 -0.05
CA ALA A 213 6.47 -18.08 0.90
C ALA A 213 6.82 -16.60 1.17
N CYS A 214 8.03 -16.14 0.83
CA CYS A 214 8.49 -14.77 1.10
C CYS A 214 7.61 -13.67 0.49
N GLY A 215 6.97 -13.96 -0.66
CA GLY A 215 6.16 -12.99 -1.39
C GLY A 215 6.96 -11.81 -1.95
N LEU A 216 6.26 -10.70 -2.15
CA LEU A 216 6.80 -9.46 -2.69
C LEU A 216 7.10 -8.45 -1.57
N MET A 217 7.85 -7.41 -1.93
CA MET A 217 8.24 -6.31 -1.06
C MET A 217 7.48 -5.04 -1.44
N TYR A 218 7.05 -4.26 -0.45
CA TYR A 218 6.29 -3.03 -0.64
C TYR A 218 6.92 -1.92 0.19
N GLN A 219 6.97 -0.69 -0.35
CA GLN A 219 7.27 0.48 0.46
C GLN A 219 6.01 0.91 1.21
N TRP A 220 6.16 1.36 2.45
CA TRP A 220 5.01 1.69 3.28
C TRP A 220 4.11 2.73 2.61
N GLY A 221 2.81 2.47 2.54
CA GLY A 221 1.83 3.35 1.89
C GLY A 221 1.78 3.25 0.35
N ARG A 222 2.56 2.38 -0.29
CA ARG A 222 2.46 2.13 -1.74
C ARG A 222 1.66 0.87 -2.05
N LYS A 223 1.03 0.87 -3.21
CA LYS A 223 0.34 -0.30 -3.78
C LYS A 223 1.25 -1.20 -4.64
N ASP A 224 2.37 -0.67 -5.11
CA ASP A 224 3.20 -1.32 -6.13
C ASP A 224 4.23 -2.27 -5.50
N PRO A 225 4.25 -3.55 -5.91
CA PRO A 225 5.22 -4.51 -5.41
C PRO A 225 6.58 -4.45 -6.11
N PHE A 226 7.60 -4.91 -5.38
CA PHE A 226 8.94 -5.22 -5.86
C PHE A 226 9.28 -6.69 -5.60
N PRO A 227 10.01 -7.36 -6.51
CA PRO A 227 10.51 -8.71 -6.23
C PRO A 227 11.42 -8.70 -5.00
N GLY A 228 11.32 -9.75 -4.19
CA GLY A 228 12.23 -10.00 -3.07
C GLY A 228 13.57 -10.57 -3.52
N ASP A 229 14.37 -11.02 -2.56
CA ASP A 229 15.67 -11.63 -2.82
C ASP A 229 15.57 -12.90 -3.68
N HIS A 230 16.51 -13.08 -4.60
CA HIS A 230 16.58 -14.27 -5.45
C HIS A 230 16.82 -15.53 -4.61
N ASP A 231 17.66 -15.44 -3.59
CA ASP A 231 17.95 -16.52 -2.65
C ASP A 231 18.20 -15.96 -1.24
N PHE A 232 18.27 -16.83 -0.24
CA PHE A 232 18.57 -16.43 1.13
C PHE A 232 20.06 -16.12 1.29
N ARG A 233 20.39 -14.84 1.51
CA ARG A 233 21.75 -14.37 1.81
C ARG A 233 22.33 -14.94 3.10
N ARG A 234 21.48 -15.26 4.09
CA ARG A 234 21.86 -15.79 5.42
C ARG A 234 22.90 -14.93 6.13
N SER A 235 22.88 -13.63 5.87
CA SER A 235 23.79 -12.63 6.43
C SER A 235 23.04 -11.34 6.72
N ASN A 236 23.46 -10.65 7.77
CA ASN A 236 23.00 -9.30 8.09
C ASN A 236 23.96 -8.20 7.63
N SER A 237 25.06 -8.56 6.96
CA SER A 237 26.00 -7.61 6.39
C SER A 237 25.37 -6.81 5.24
N THR A 238 25.60 -5.51 5.24
CA THR A 238 25.19 -4.65 4.13
C THR A 238 26.19 -4.81 2.99
N ASP A 239 25.71 -5.28 1.83
CA ASP A 239 26.41 -5.15 0.56
C ASP A 239 25.64 -4.11 -0.26
N TYR A 240 26.27 -2.95 -0.48
CA TYR A 240 25.66 -1.81 -1.16
C TYR A 240 25.47 -2.04 -2.66
N ASN A 241 26.03 -3.11 -3.22
CA ASN A 241 25.92 -3.47 -4.63
C ASN A 241 25.03 -4.70 -4.87
N TYR A 242 24.35 -5.20 -3.84
CA TYR A 242 23.54 -6.42 -3.94
C TYR A 242 22.12 -6.13 -4.44
N PHE A 243 21.94 -6.22 -5.76
CA PHE A 243 20.69 -6.00 -6.50
C PHE A 243 20.25 -7.30 -7.21
N GLU A 244 20.26 -8.41 -6.48
CA GLU A 244 19.94 -9.75 -6.97
C GLU A 244 18.51 -10.14 -6.57
N SER A 245 17.50 -9.38 -7.03
CA SER A 245 16.11 -9.78 -6.84
C SER A 245 15.72 -10.98 -7.69
N LYS A 246 14.62 -11.65 -7.31
CA LYS A 246 14.00 -12.69 -8.15
C LYS A 246 13.79 -12.14 -9.58
N PRO A 247 14.11 -12.94 -10.61
CA PRO A 247 14.05 -12.48 -11.99
C PRO A 247 12.63 -12.09 -12.38
N ILE A 248 12.52 -10.98 -13.11
CA ILE A 248 11.28 -10.49 -13.67
C ILE A 248 11.45 -10.22 -15.17
N TYR A 249 10.37 -10.31 -15.93
CA TYR A 249 10.40 -10.30 -17.39
C TYR A 249 9.38 -9.33 -17.96
N ASP A 250 9.67 -8.79 -19.14
CA ASP A 250 8.71 -8.00 -19.91
C ASP A 250 7.69 -8.89 -20.65
N THR A 251 6.86 -8.26 -21.48
CA THR A 251 5.86 -8.95 -22.31
C THR A 251 6.44 -9.89 -23.36
N SER A 252 7.69 -9.67 -23.78
CA SER A 252 8.40 -10.51 -24.75
C SER A 252 9.14 -11.66 -24.08
N GLY A 253 9.12 -11.74 -22.74
CA GLY A 253 9.91 -12.69 -21.97
C GLY A 253 11.39 -12.28 -21.83
N THR A 254 11.74 -11.02 -22.10
CA THR A 254 13.09 -10.49 -21.89
C THR A 254 13.31 -10.26 -20.40
N LEU A 255 14.44 -10.72 -19.87
CA LEU A 255 14.83 -10.46 -18.48
C LEU A 255 15.01 -8.94 -18.27
N LEU A 256 14.34 -8.41 -17.25
CA LEU A 256 14.48 -7.03 -16.81
C LEU A 256 15.49 -6.99 -15.66
N THR A 257 16.61 -6.31 -15.88
CA THR A 257 17.71 -6.27 -14.90
C THR A 257 17.45 -5.21 -13.84
N GLU A 258 17.81 -5.52 -12.60
CA GLU A 258 17.74 -4.57 -11.49
C GLU A 258 19.02 -3.73 -11.39
N GLY A 259 18.88 -2.50 -10.89
CA GLY A 259 20.02 -1.67 -10.53
C GLY A 259 19.69 -0.60 -9.50
N SER A 260 20.70 0.20 -9.15
CA SER A 260 20.52 1.41 -8.34
C SER A 260 19.96 2.57 -9.20
N ALA A 261 20.48 3.79 -9.08
CA ALA A 261 19.92 4.97 -9.75
C ALA A 261 20.05 5.00 -11.28
N THR A 262 21.13 4.46 -11.84
CA THR A 262 21.46 4.55 -13.27
C THR A 262 21.65 3.19 -13.94
N GLY A 263 21.11 2.12 -13.35
CA GLY A 263 21.28 0.76 -13.83
C GLY A 263 19.94 0.03 -14.01
N GLY A 264 19.97 -1.05 -14.78
CA GLY A 264 18.83 -1.92 -14.98
C GLY A 264 17.88 -1.50 -16.09
N THR A 265 17.14 -2.47 -16.63
CA THR A 265 15.97 -2.26 -17.49
C THR A 265 14.65 -2.48 -16.74
N GLY A 266 14.72 -2.99 -15.50
CA GLY A 266 13.60 -3.29 -14.62
C GLY A 266 13.54 -2.39 -13.39
N ILE A 267 13.60 -3.00 -12.20
CA ILE A 267 13.56 -2.27 -10.93
C ILE A 267 14.80 -1.38 -10.79
N ARG A 268 14.56 -0.14 -10.38
CA ARG A 268 15.62 0.84 -10.09
C ARG A 268 15.30 1.62 -8.83
N SER A 269 16.31 2.26 -8.26
CA SER A 269 16.14 3.07 -7.04
C SER A 269 16.54 4.51 -7.27
N VAL A 270 15.64 5.47 -7.06
CA VAL A 270 15.93 6.91 -7.22
C VAL A 270 15.64 7.66 -5.95
N LYS A 271 16.41 8.71 -5.66
CA LYS A 271 16.04 9.60 -4.56
C LYS A 271 14.87 10.50 -4.96
N THR A 272 13.99 10.79 -4.00
CA THR A 272 12.81 11.61 -4.27
C THR A 272 13.12 13.06 -4.59
N ASP A 273 14.33 13.53 -4.32
CA ASP A 273 14.81 14.89 -4.62
C ASP A 273 15.58 15.02 -5.95
N THR A 274 15.84 13.92 -6.68
CA THR A 274 16.54 14.00 -7.98
C THR A 274 15.72 14.67 -9.08
N ASP A 275 14.40 14.69 -8.93
CA ASP A 275 13.47 15.34 -9.86
C ASP A 275 12.45 16.15 -9.04
N LEU A 276 12.62 17.47 -9.01
CA LEU A 276 11.73 18.37 -8.24
C LEU A 276 10.51 18.83 -9.04
N THR A 277 10.33 18.34 -10.27
CA THR A 277 9.19 18.68 -11.14
C THR A 277 7.95 17.84 -10.85
N ARG A 278 8.11 16.74 -10.08
CA ARG A 278 7.04 15.81 -9.70
C ARG A 278 7.08 15.52 -8.21
N THR A 279 5.91 15.43 -7.60
CA THR A 279 5.75 15.07 -6.18
C THR A 279 6.11 13.60 -5.94
N GLY A 280 6.37 13.21 -4.69
CA GLY A 280 6.61 11.80 -4.32
C GLY A 280 5.45 10.88 -4.72
N LEU A 281 4.21 11.33 -4.51
CA LEU A 281 3.00 10.64 -4.96
C LEU A 281 2.93 10.51 -6.48
N ALA A 282 3.21 11.59 -7.24
CA ALA A 282 3.21 11.51 -8.70
C ALA A 282 4.25 10.49 -9.19
N LYS A 283 5.46 10.50 -8.61
CA LYS A 283 6.51 9.54 -8.96
C LYS A 283 6.11 8.10 -8.68
N SER A 284 5.45 7.82 -7.55
CA SER A 284 5.07 6.45 -7.18
C SER A 284 4.05 5.85 -8.14
N ILE A 285 3.17 6.68 -8.72
CA ILE A 285 2.15 6.28 -9.70
C ILE A 285 2.72 6.20 -11.11
N LEU A 286 3.49 7.22 -11.53
CA LEU A 286 4.06 7.31 -12.88
C LEU A 286 5.18 6.28 -13.10
N GLU A 287 5.87 5.88 -12.04
CA GLU A 287 7.04 5.00 -12.08
C GLU A 287 6.89 3.84 -11.07
N PRO A 288 5.93 2.93 -11.28
CA PRO A 288 5.61 1.87 -10.31
C PRO A 288 6.77 0.90 -10.06
N MET A 289 7.70 0.75 -11.02
CA MET A 289 8.90 -0.08 -10.91
C MET A 289 10.10 0.62 -10.25
N THR A 290 9.94 1.87 -9.83
CA THR A 290 11.01 2.64 -9.18
C THR A 290 10.84 2.59 -7.66
N VAL A 291 11.85 2.11 -6.95
CA VAL A 291 11.97 2.26 -5.48
C VAL A 291 12.31 3.71 -5.18
N LEU A 292 11.48 4.37 -4.38
CA LEU A 292 11.64 5.79 -4.05
C LEU A 292 12.39 5.94 -2.73
N LEU A 293 13.59 6.50 -2.77
CA LEU A 293 14.42 6.72 -1.61
C LEU A 293 14.21 8.15 -1.09
N GLY A 294 13.61 8.31 0.08
CA GLY A 294 13.47 9.64 0.68
C GLY A 294 14.82 10.36 0.85
N ALA A 295 14.84 11.67 0.54
CA ALA A 295 16.05 12.48 0.41
C ALA A 295 17.06 12.38 1.58
N GLU A 296 16.61 12.36 2.86
CA GLU A 296 17.51 12.36 4.04
C GLU A 296 16.98 11.62 5.29
N GLY A 297 17.82 10.97 6.10
CA GLY A 297 17.40 10.39 7.39
C GLY A 297 16.27 9.36 7.31
N TYR A 298 15.24 9.50 8.16
CA TYR A 298 14.00 8.71 8.09
C TYR A 298 13.05 9.14 6.95
N SER A 299 13.49 9.97 6.00
CA SER A 299 12.61 10.60 4.98
C SER A 299 11.63 9.63 4.32
N ASP A 300 10.38 10.08 4.35
CA ASP A 300 9.22 9.48 3.67
C ASP A 300 9.37 9.68 2.15
N TRP A 301 9.08 8.65 1.37
CA TRP A 301 9.06 8.77 -0.08
C TRP A 301 7.89 9.65 -0.57
N TYR A 302 6.83 9.77 0.24
CA TYR A 302 5.61 10.49 -0.08
C TYR A 302 5.77 12.01 0.02
N CYS A 303 6.51 12.45 1.04
CA CYS A 303 6.72 13.87 1.32
C CYS A 303 7.45 14.57 0.17
N SER A 304 7.01 15.78 -0.15
CA SER A 304 7.69 16.65 -1.10
C SER A 304 7.56 18.12 -0.73
N SER A 305 8.55 18.93 -1.09
CA SER A 305 8.49 20.39 -1.04
C SER A 305 8.23 21.02 -2.40
N LYS A 306 8.37 20.25 -3.49
CA LYS A 306 8.20 20.69 -4.88
C LYS A 306 7.60 19.58 -5.77
N PRO A 307 6.89 19.93 -6.86
CA PRO A 307 6.41 21.27 -7.20
C PRO A 307 5.32 21.77 -6.24
N ALA A 308 4.68 20.86 -5.50
CA ALA A 308 3.70 21.15 -4.45
C ALA A 308 4.19 20.58 -3.11
N GLU A 309 3.85 21.27 -2.02
CA GLU A 309 4.10 20.76 -0.67
C GLU A 309 3.16 19.58 -0.39
N ILE A 310 3.75 18.42 -0.13
CA ILE A 310 3.06 17.24 0.36
C ILE A 310 3.68 16.88 1.70
N LYS A 311 2.87 16.97 2.75
CA LYS A 311 3.24 16.53 4.10
C LYS A 311 3.00 15.03 4.25
N LYS A 312 3.53 14.45 5.33
CA LYS A 312 3.36 13.02 5.63
C LYS A 312 1.87 12.64 5.60
N CYS A 313 1.57 11.47 5.02
CA CYS A 313 0.24 10.89 5.06
C CYS A 313 0.32 9.56 5.80
N ASP A 314 -0.26 9.54 7.01
CA ASP A 314 -0.19 8.42 7.93
C ASP A 314 -1.36 7.43 7.71
N THR A 315 -2.20 7.70 6.73
CA THR A 315 -3.40 6.92 6.41
C THR A 315 -3.34 6.30 5.02
N LEU A 316 -2.13 6.07 4.46
CA LEU A 316 -2.00 5.54 3.10
C LEU A 316 -2.47 4.08 3.00
N TRP A 317 -2.37 3.27 4.05
CA TRP A 317 -2.87 1.87 4.06
C TRP A 317 -4.05 1.64 5.01
N CYS A 318 -4.15 2.40 6.09
CA CYS A 318 -5.25 2.30 7.04
C CYS A 318 -5.85 3.68 7.30
N GLY A 319 -7.09 3.88 6.87
CA GLY A 319 -7.86 5.10 7.08
C GLY A 319 -9.05 4.88 8.01
N THR A 320 -9.90 5.91 8.14
CA THR A 320 -11.14 5.83 8.93
C THR A 320 -12.13 4.79 8.43
N ARG A 321 -12.05 4.44 7.13
CA ARG A 321 -12.86 3.39 6.48
C ARG A 321 -12.18 2.01 6.44
N GLY A 322 -11.06 1.82 7.14
CA GLY A 322 -10.26 0.59 7.03
C GLY A 322 -9.33 0.65 5.82
N LYS A 323 -9.50 -0.27 4.86
CA LYS A 323 -8.71 -0.36 3.62
C LYS A 323 -8.81 0.94 2.82
N THR A 324 -7.69 1.36 2.23
CA THR A 324 -7.57 2.64 1.53
C THR A 324 -7.30 2.45 0.03
N PRO A 325 -7.37 3.52 -0.78
CA PRO A 325 -7.03 3.45 -2.20
C PRO A 325 -5.61 2.98 -2.53
N PHE A 326 -4.64 3.06 -1.60
CA PHE A 326 -3.26 2.62 -1.80
C PHE A 326 -2.92 1.29 -1.10
N ASP A 327 -3.87 0.69 -0.39
CA ASP A 327 -3.68 -0.62 0.22
C ASP A 327 -3.40 -1.69 -0.88
N PRO A 328 -2.30 -2.46 -0.78
CA PRO A 328 -1.88 -3.40 -1.81
C PRO A 328 -2.59 -4.76 -1.71
N CYS A 329 -3.29 -5.06 -0.62
CA CYS A 329 -3.92 -6.37 -0.44
C CYS A 329 -5.09 -6.57 -1.44
N PRO A 330 -5.48 -7.82 -1.70
CA PRO A 330 -6.60 -8.13 -2.59
C PRO A 330 -7.95 -7.70 -1.99
N GLU A 331 -9.01 -7.84 -2.79
CA GLU A 331 -10.38 -7.58 -2.34
C GLU A 331 -10.74 -8.43 -1.13
N GLY A 332 -11.42 -7.84 -0.14
CA GLY A 332 -11.75 -8.52 1.12
C GLY A 332 -10.59 -8.63 2.11
N TRP A 333 -9.40 -8.12 1.77
CA TRP A 333 -8.20 -8.16 2.62
C TRP A 333 -7.51 -6.81 2.67
N ARG A 334 -6.78 -6.53 3.76
CA ARG A 334 -6.05 -5.27 3.97
C ARG A 334 -4.74 -5.47 4.71
N VAL A 335 -3.89 -4.44 4.70
CA VAL A 335 -2.72 -4.38 5.57
C VAL A 335 -3.19 -4.31 7.03
N PRO A 336 -2.65 -5.14 7.94
CA PRO A 336 -3.07 -5.11 9.34
C PRO A 336 -2.66 -3.81 10.02
N ALA A 337 -3.52 -3.28 10.89
CA ALA A 337 -3.23 -2.15 11.75
C ALA A 337 -3.60 -2.47 13.20
N ASN A 338 -2.96 -1.83 14.16
CA ASN A 338 -3.20 -1.93 15.59
C ASN A 338 -4.69 -1.78 15.92
N LYS A 339 -5.14 -2.59 16.87
CA LYS A 339 -6.50 -2.65 17.39
C LYS A 339 -6.39 -2.82 18.91
N ASN A 340 -7.40 -2.42 19.66
CA ASN A 340 -7.47 -2.59 21.13
C ASN A 340 -6.29 -1.92 21.87
N ASP A 341 -5.75 -0.81 21.34
CA ASP A 341 -4.56 -0.14 21.86
C ASP A 341 -3.31 -1.05 21.98
N LYS A 342 -3.29 -2.14 21.20
CA LYS A 342 -2.20 -3.11 21.15
C LYS A 342 -1.63 -3.21 19.74
N PHE A 343 -0.36 -3.58 19.69
CA PHE A 343 0.27 -3.98 18.44
C PHE A 343 -0.46 -5.19 17.86
N ILE A 344 -0.52 -5.27 16.54
CA ILE A 344 -1.18 -6.35 15.79
C ILE A 344 -0.76 -7.74 16.31
N TRP A 345 0.54 -7.96 16.46
CA TRP A 345 1.14 -9.23 16.89
C TRP A 345 1.49 -9.26 18.39
N ASN A 346 0.82 -8.44 19.20
CA ASN A 346 1.02 -8.43 20.65
C ASN A 346 0.76 -9.83 21.24
N GLY A 347 1.69 -10.34 22.06
CA GLY A 347 1.61 -11.68 22.64
C GLY A 347 2.12 -12.82 21.73
N LEU A 348 2.64 -12.54 20.53
CA LEU A 348 3.21 -13.57 19.67
C LEU A 348 4.58 -14.02 20.18
N GLU A 349 4.66 -15.25 20.71
CA GLU A 349 5.89 -15.82 21.28
C GLU A 349 6.67 -16.72 20.31
N ASN A 350 6.00 -17.32 19.32
CA ASN A 350 6.60 -18.25 18.35
C ASN A 350 6.18 -17.89 16.93
N ALA A 351 7.15 -17.55 16.07
CA ALA A 351 6.90 -17.14 14.67
C ALA A 351 7.73 -17.90 13.62
N THR A 352 8.62 -18.79 14.05
CA THR A 352 9.63 -19.43 13.18
C THR A 352 9.42 -20.93 12.98
N THR A 353 8.26 -21.45 13.40
CA THR A 353 7.96 -22.88 13.37
C THR A 353 6.53 -23.10 12.91
N ASP A 354 6.23 -24.32 12.48
CA ASP A 354 4.86 -24.75 12.14
C ASP A 354 3.89 -24.68 13.34
N TYR A 355 4.41 -24.48 14.55
CA TYR A 355 3.64 -24.29 15.79
C TYR A 355 3.30 -22.82 16.07
N SER A 356 3.68 -21.87 15.20
CA SER A 356 3.24 -20.49 15.33
C SER A 356 1.71 -20.41 15.20
N ALA A 357 1.08 -19.64 16.09
CA ALA A 357 -0.36 -19.36 16.02
C ALA A 357 -0.78 -18.69 14.70
N LEU A 358 0.17 -18.06 13.98
CA LEU A 358 -0.07 -17.37 12.71
C LEU A 358 0.73 -17.98 11.54
N GLY A 359 1.13 -19.24 11.69
CA GLY A 359 1.93 -19.96 10.70
C GLY A 359 3.35 -19.42 10.55
N VAL A 360 4.09 -19.95 9.57
CA VAL A 360 5.51 -19.63 9.37
C VAL A 360 5.68 -18.19 8.87
N PHE A 361 6.64 -17.47 9.46
CA PHE A 361 7.09 -16.17 8.98
C PHE A 361 8.40 -16.32 8.21
N PRO A 362 8.37 -16.27 6.86
CA PRO A 362 9.57 -16.49 6.07
C PRO A 362 10.53 -15.31 6.23
N TYR A 363 11.83 -15.62 6.34
CA TYR A 363 12.89 -14.62 6.53
C TYR A 363 13.23 -13.95 5.19
N ALA A 364 12.26 -13.20 4.66
CA ALA A 364 12.37 -12.55 3.36
C ALA A 364 13.42 -11.43 3.33
N GLY A 365 13.87 -10.94 4.48
CA GLY A 365 14.68 -9.73 4.55
C GLY A 365 13.87 -8.49 4.14
N PHE A 366 14.55 -7.50 3.59
CA PHE A 366 13.94 -6.26 3.10
C PHE A 366 14.85 -5.55 2.09
N ARG A 367 14.30 -4.56 1.39
CA ARG A 367 15.01 -3.62 0.52
C ARG A 367 15.43 -2.40 1.33
N TYR A 368 16.73 -2.15 1.41
CA TYR A 368 17.32 -1.20 2.34
C TYR A 368 17.53 0.17 1.71
N ARG A 369 16.77 1.17 2.18
CA ARG A 369 16.80 2.56 1.69
C ARG A 369 18.18 3.21 1.77
N ALA A 370 18.90 3.00 2.88
CA ALA A 370 20.21 3.63 3.05
C ALA A 370 21.29 2.89 2.25
N GLY A 371 21.00 1.67 1.80
CA GLY A 371 21.78 0.90 0.86
C GLY A 371 21.48 1.20 -0.61
N GLY A 372 20.74 2.28 -0.91
CA GLY A 372 20.34 2.58 -2.30
C GLY A 372 19.28 1.63 -2.86
N GLY A 373 18.52 0.96 -1.98
CA GLY A 373 17.49 -0.02 -2.34
C GLY A 373 17.98 -1.46 -2.48
N CYS A 374 19.23 -1.75 -2.11
CA CYS A 374 19.79 -3.11 -2.15
C CYS A 374 19.03 -4.07 -1.22
N LEU A 375 19.08 -5.37 -1.53
CA LEU A 375 18.41 -6.41 -0.74
C LEU A 375 19.27 -6.81 0.47
N LYS A 376 18.61 -7.03 1.62
CA LYS A 376 19.28 -7.24 2.91
C LYS A 376 18.53 -8.20 3.82
N ASN A 377 19.27 -8.94 4.66
CA ASN A 377 18.78 -9.80 5.74
C ASN A 377 17.91 -11.01 5.32
N SER A 378 17.80 -11.33 4.04
CA SER A 378 17.14 -12.56 3.60
C SER A 378 17.82 -13.80 4.20
N GLY A 379 17.03 -14.73 4.74
CA GLY A 379 17.52 -15.88 5.50
C GLY A 379 18.07 -15.56 6.90
N PHE A 380 18.10 -14.29 7.32
CA PHE A 380 18.52 -13.87 8.65
C PHE A 380 17.35 -13.40 9.52
N GLY A 381 16.39 -12.69 8.93
CA GLY A 381 15.19 -12.25 9.63
C GLY A 381 14.04 -11.87 8.70
N ALA A 382 12.88 -11.64 9.30
CA ALA A 382 11.69 -11.11 8.64
C ALA A 382 11.39 -9.69 9.14
N SER A 383 11.04 -8.82 8.20
CA SER A 383 10.45 -7.51 8.45
C SER A 383 9.10 -7.48 7.73
N ILE A 384 8.03 -7.23 8.48
CA ILE A 384 6.66 -7.23 7.95
C ILE A 384 5.94 -5.97 8.38
N TRP A 385 5.37 -5.28 7.42
CA TRP A 385 4.72 -4.01 7.69
C TRP A 385 3.46 -4.10 8.54
N SER A 386 3.32 -3.14 9.43
CA SER A 386 2.05 -2.71 10.00
C SER A 386 1.54 -1.50 9.21
N GLY A 387 0.23 -1.47 8.93
CA GLY A 387 -0.50 -0.31 8.44
C GLY A 387 -0.65 0.79 9.49
N THR A 388 -0.24 0.55 10.74
CA THR A 388 -0.21 1.59 11.77
C THR A 388 0.99 2.50 11.60
N PRO A 389 0.77 3.80 11.39
CA PRO A 389 1.83 4.79 11.42
C PRO A 389 2.33 4.99 12.87
N PRO A 390 3.65 5.05 13.11
CA PRO A 390 4.22 5.50 14.37
C PRO A 390 4.07 7.03 14.52
N THR A 391 4.28 7.51 15.74
CA THR A 391 4.19 8.93 16.08
C THR A 391 5.35 9.78 15.54
N GLY A 392 6.42 9.14 15.04
CA GLY A 392 7.60 9.79 14.46
C GLY A 392 7.41 10.32 13.04
N ILE A 393 8.48 10.92 12.49
CA ILE A 393 8.49 11.42 11.11
C ILE A 393 9.14 10.39 10.19
N GLY A 394 8.43 10.01 9.13
CA GLY A 394 8.95 9.22 8.00
C GLY A 394 9.15 7.73 8.27
N ASN A 395 8.70 7.24 9.42
CA ASN A 395 8.78 5.85 9.80
C ASN A 395 7.41 5.16 9.88
N ALA A 396 7.44 3.82 9.92
CA ALA A 396 6.30 2.91 9.99
C ALA A 396 6.60 1.79 11.00
N TYR A 397 5.57 1.26 11.69
CA TYR A 397 5.78 0.08 12.54
C TYR A 397 5.97 -1.16 11.67
N GLU A 398 6.83 -2.06 12.13
CA GLU A 398 7.02 -3.39 11.56
C GLU A 398 6.98 -4.46 12.65
N LEU A 399 6.63 -5.68 12.26
CA LEU A 399 7.03 -6.88 12.98
C LEU A 399 8.44 -7.25 12.54
N SER A 400 9.36 -7.28 13.49
CA SER A 400 10.75 -7.72 13.28
C SER A 400 10.97 -9.07 13.94
N ILE A 401 11.40 -10.05 13.16
CA ILE A 401 11.74 -11.39 13.64
C ILE A 401 13.16 -11.73 13.21
N TYR A 402 14.05 -12.04 14.15
CA TYR A 402 15.42 -12.45 13.84
C TYR A 402 15.98 -13.36 14.93
N ILE A 403 16.99 -14.15 14.60
CA ILE A 403 17.69 -14.97 15.60
C ILE A 403 18.84 -14.15 16.15
N SER A 404 18.82 -13.84 17.45
CA SER A 404 19.94 -13.19 18.09
C SER A 404 21.12 -14.16 18.24
N PRO A 405 22.35 -13.77 17.85
CA PRO A 405 23.54 -14.59 18.07
C PRO A 405 23.78 -14.94 19.54
N SER A 406 23.35 -14.07 20.48
CA SER A 406 23.53 -14.28 21.92
C SER A 406 22.46 -15.18 22.52
N GLU A 407 21.20 -15.00 22.13
CA GLU A 407 20.06 -15.71 22.74
C GLU A 407 19.77 -17.06 22.09
N LYS A 408 20.28 -17.31 20.87
CA LYS A 408 20.05 -18.52 20.06
C LYS A 408 18.58 -18.90 19.89
N ARG A 409 17.67 -17.93 20.08
CA ARG A 409 16.23 -18.05 19.91
C ARG A 409 15.70 -16.88 19.06
N PRO A 410 14.55 -17.05 18.40
CA PRO A 410 13.90 -15.95 17.70
C PRO A 410 13.54 -14.83 18.67
N ILE A 411 13.93 -13.61 18.32
CA ILE A 411 13.42 -12.38 18.92
C ILE A 411 12.28 -11.89 18.04
N ILE A 412 11.10 -11.72 18.63
CA ILE A 412 9.91 -11.18 17.99
C ILE A 412 9.64 -9.84 18.67
N LYS A 413 9.60 -8.76 17.91
CA LYS A 413 9.37 -7.42 18.47
C LYS A 413 8.62 -6.52 17.50
N SER A 414 7.90 -5.57 18.06
CA SER A 414 7.48 -4.38 17.32
C SER A 414 8.70 -3.47 17.15
N ASP A 415 9.04 -3.15 15.92
CA ASP A 415 10.12 -2.21 15.58
C ASP A 415 9.58 -1.11 14.68
N VAL A 416 10.45 -0.16 14.33
CA VAL A 416 10.13 0.98 13.49
C VAL A 416 11.14 1.06 12.36
N SER A 417 10.64 1.08 11.13
CA SER A 417 11.46 1.15 9.92
C SER A 417 11.10 2.38 9.07
N CYS A 418 11.98 2.75 8.14
CA CYS A 418 11.74 3.87 7.24
C CYS A 418 10.66 3.49 6.23
N ARG A 419 9.70 4.39 5.95
CA ARG A 419 8.67 4.13 4.92
C ARG A 419 9.23 3.88 3.52
N SER A 420 10.46 4.34 3.28
CA SER A 420 11.20 4.08 2.04
C SER A 420 11.80 2.68 1.94
N ASP A 421 11.90 1.90 3.03
CA ASP A 421 12.32 0.51 2.96
C ASP A 421 11.23 -0.34 2.27
N GLY A 422 11.62 -1.41 1.59
CA GLY A 422 10.68 -2.35 0.97
C GLY A 422 10.58 -3.63 1.79
N GLN A 423 9.41 -3.95 2.33
CA GLN A 423 9.23 -5.10 3.22
C GLN A 423 8.00 -5.91 2.86
N SER A 424 7.89 -7.12 3.40
CA SER A 424 6.75 -7.98 3.17
C SER A 424 5.48 -7.45 3.84
N ILE A 425 4.34 -7.86 3.30
CA ILE A 425 3.01 -7.64 3.88
C ILE A 425 2.35 -8.99 4.09
N ARG A 426 1.71 -9.18 5.25
CA ARG A 426 0.81 -10.30 5.50
C ARG A 426 -0.58 -9.76 5.75
N CYS A 427 -1.47 -9.95 4.79
CA CYS A 427 -2.80 -9.35 4.81
C CYS A 427 -3.70 -9.99 5.88
N VAL A 428 -4.61 -9.18 6.42
CA VAL A 428 -5.73 -9.62 7.27
C VAL A 428 -7.05 -9.38 6.56
N LYS A 429 -8.08 -10.15 6.91
CA LYS A 429 -9.42 -9.97 6.38
C LYS A 429 -9.91 -8.56 6.70
N ASP A 430 -10.46 -7.89 5.70
CA ASP A 430 -11.09 -6.59 5.87
C ASP A 430 -12.47 -6.77 6.51
N ALA A 431 -12.81 -5.86 7.43
CA ALA A 431 -13.93 -6.00 8.35
C ALA A 431 -15.24 -5.49 7.77
#